data_AF-A0A947NUG0-F1
#
_entry.id   AF-A0A947NUG0-F1
#
_cell.length_a   1.000
_cell.length_b   1.000
_cell.length_c   1.000
_cell.angle_alpha   90.00
_cell.angle_beta   90.00
_cell.angle_gamma   90.00
#
_symmetry.space_group_name_H-M   'P 1'
#
loop_
_entity.id
_entity.type
_entity.pdbx_description
1 polymer ?
#
loop_
_entity_poly.entity_id
_entity_poly.type
_entity_poly.pdbx_seq_one_letter_code
_entity_poly.pdbx_strand_id
1 'polypeptide(L)'
;MSAAANSTIKPDGWLVLDKPRGLGSTQAVGAVKRVLREAGYAKTKVGHGGTLDPLAEGVLPIALGEATKLAGRMLDASKVYEFTIQFGEETDTLDTEGEVVERSDRRPPMLAVAAVLEHFTGEIEQLPPTYSALKIDGRRAYDRARAGEEVEMTPRRVTIHELSLFRDAGEAPKAADLT
;
A
#
# COMPACT_ATOMS: atom_id res chain seq x y z
N MET A 1 -26.78 4.44 -32.93
CA MET A 1 -25.51 4.43 -32.17
C MET A 1 -24.90 5.82 -32.32
N SER A 2 -25.02 6.67 -31.30
CA SER A 2 -24.44 8.02 -31.35
C SER A 2 -22.94 7.90 -31.10
N ALA A 3 -22.12 8.36 -32.05
CA ALA A 3 -20.70 8.56 -31.79
C ALA A 3 -20.57 9.55 -30.62
N ALA A 4 -19.93 9.14 -29.53
CA ALA A 4 -19.61 10.06 -28.45
C ALA A 4 -18.77 11.19 -29.06
N ALA A 5 -19.25 12.44 -28.93
CA ALA A 5 -18.48 13.59 -29.37
C ALA A 5 -17.14 13.58 -28.62
N ASN A 6 -16.02 13.50 -29.35
CA ASN A 6 -14.71 13.64 -28.75
C ASN A 6 -14.61 15.04 -28.12
N SER A 7 -14.63 15.08 -26.80
CA SER A 7 -14.42 16.29 -26.02
C SER A 7 -12.97 16.72 -26.15
N THR A 8 -12.74 18.00 -26.47
CA THR A 8 -11.42 18.62 -26.46
C THR A 8 -10.92 18.89 -25.04
N ILE A 9 -11.77 18.65 -24.02
CA ILE A 9 -11.43 18.88 -22.62
C ILE A 9 -10.43 17.81 -22.18
N LYS A 10 -9.26 18.28 -21.75
CA LYS A 10 -8.24 17.49 -21.07
C LYS A 10 -8.40 17.73 -19.57
N PRO A 11 -8.86 16.74 -18.78
CA PRO A 11 -8.95 16.91 -17.34
C PRO A 11 -7.56 17.02 -16.70
N ASP A 12 -7.42 18.03 -15.86
CA ASP A 12 -6.26 18.25 -15.01
C ASP A 12 -6.74 18.26 -13.55
N GLY A 13 -6.19 17.39 -12.71
CA GLY A 13 -6.62 17.30 -11.31
C GLY A 13 -6.32 15.96 -10.65
N TRP A 14 -6.96 15.74 -9.51
CA TRP A 14 -6.81 14.51 -8.72
C TRP A 14 -8.14 13.78 -8.63
N LEU A 15 -8.08 12.46 -8.78
CA LEU A 15 -9.14 11.53 -8.46
C LEU A 15 -8.72 10.74 -7.23
N VAL A 16 -9.48 10.85 -6.15
CA VAL A 16 -9.28 10.05 -4.94
C VAL A 16 -10.00 8.74 -5.15
N LEU A 17 -9.28 7.71 -5.61
CA LEU A 17 -9.85 6.39 -5.83
C LEU A 17 -9.84 5.61 -4.52
N ASP A 18 -10.98 5.06 -4.14
CA ASP A 18 -11.01 3.97 -3.16
C ASP A 18 -10.69 2.66 -3.90
N LYS A 19 -9.45 2.18 -3.72
CA LYS A 19 -8.92 1.01 -4.43
C LYS A 19 -9.46 -0.25 -3.75
N PRO A 20 -10.23 -1.09 -4.46
CA PRO A 20 -10.69 -2.35 -3.89
C PRO A 20 -9.55 -3.36 -3.76
N ARG A 21 -9.77 -4.36 -2.90
CA ARG A 21 -8.87 -5.51 -2.73
C ARG A 21 -8.67 -6.25 -4.05
N GLY A 22 -7.46 -6.75 -4.26
CA GLY A 22 -7.05 -7.50 -5.44
C GLY A 22 -6.71 -6.63 -6.66
N LEU A 23 -7.12 -5.36 -6.68
CA LEU A 23 -6.77 -4.44 -7.77
C LEU A 23 -5.38 -3.85 -7.53
N GLY A 24 -4.44 -4.08 -8.45
CA GLY A 24 -3.12 -3.44 -8.41
C GLY A 24 -3.17 -1.95 -8.79
N SER A 25 -2.32 -1.13 -8.19
CA SER A 25 -2.27 0.32 -8.43
C SER A 25 -2.07 0.71 -9.91
N THR A 26 -1.29 -0.07 -10.66
CA THR A 26 -1.11 0.17 -12.12
C THR A 26 -2.36 -0.22 -12.93
N GLN A 27 -3.08 -1.26 -12.50
CA GLN A 27 -4.35 -1.66 -13.12
C GLN A 27 -5.41 -0.57 -12.88
N ALA A 28 -5.45 0.02 -11.68
CA ALA A 28 -6.31 1.17 -11.38
C ALA A 28 -6.06 2.36 -12.32
N VAL A 29 -4.79 2.73 -12.57
CA VAL A 29 -4.43 3.75 -13.57
C VAL A 29 -4.95 3.37 -14.97
N GLY A 30 -4.82 2.10 -15.36
CA GLY A 30 -5.36 1.58 -16.63
C GLY A 30 -6.88 1.70 -16.73
N ALA A 31 -7.59 1.38 -15.65
CA ALA A 31 -9.04 1.51 -15.55
C ALA A 31 -9.49 2.97 -15.72
N VAL A 32 -8.84 3.91 -15.03
CA VAL A 32 -9.14 5.35 -15.17
C VAL A 32 -8.90 5.85 -16.59
N LYS A 33 -7.78 5.46 -17.22
CA LYS A 33 -7.52 5.79 -18.64
C LYS A 33 -8.60 5.28 -19.58
N ARG A 34 -9.13 4.08 -19.31
CA ARG A 34 -10.23 3.49 -20.09
C ARG A 34 -11.53 4.27 -19.91
N VAL A 35 -11.90 4.59 -18.67
CA VAL A 35 -13.11 5.38 -18.36
C VAL A 35 -13.06 6.75 -19.03
N LEU A 36 -11.91 7.46 -18.97
CA LEU A 36 -11.76 8.75 -19.64
C LEU A 36 -11.95 8.66 -21.16
N ARG A 37 -11.41 7.60 -21.78
CA ARG A 37 -11.58 7.37 -23.22
C ARG A 37 -13.03 7.06 -23.58
N GLU A 38 -13.69 6.21 -22.81
CA GLU A 38 -15.10 5.82 -23.03
C GLU A 38 -16.05 7.02 -22.83
N ALA A 39 -15.71 7.92 -21.92
CA ALA A 39 -16.42 9.19 -21.72
C ALA A 39 -16.07 10.27 -22.77
N GLY A 40 -15.23 9.96 -23.76
CA GLY A 40 -14.90 10.86 -24.87
C GLY A 40 -13.92 11.98 -24.52
N TYR A 41 -13.19 11.91 -23.40
CA TYR A 41 -12.16 12.92 -23.08
C TYR A 41 -10.94 12.80 -23.98
N ALA A 42 -10.23 13.92 -24.15
CA ALA A 42 -8.95 13.94 -24.84
C ALA A 42 -7.92 13.04 -24.14
N LYS A 43 -6.91 12.59 -24.91
CA LYS A 43 -5.82 11.75 -24.39
C LYS A 43 -5.14 12.43 -23.20
N THR A 44 -5.36 11.86 -22.02
CA THR A 44 -4.92 12.44 -20.74
C THR A 44 -3.81 11.59 -20.13
N LYS A 45 -2.78 12.27 -19.62
CA LYS A 45 -1.71 11.61 -18.85
C LYS A 45 -2.29 11.21 -17.48
N VAL A 46 -2.05 9.97 -17.06
CA VAL A 46 -2.57 9.46 -15.78
C VAL A 46 -1.45 8.73 -15.05
N GLY A 47 -1.31 8.99 -13.74
CA GLY A 47 -0.39 8.30 -12.82
C GLY A 47 -1.00 8.21 -11.42
N HIS A 48 -0.33 7.52 -10.50
CA HIS A 48 -0.75 7.43 -9.10
C HIS A 48 0.28 8.10 -8.17
N GLY A 49 -0.17 8.58 -6.99
CA GLY A 49 0.63 9.30 -6.00
C GLY A 49 1.33 8.42 -4.95
N GLY A 50 1.12 7.11 -5.00
CA GLY A 50 1.73 6.11 -4.12
C GLY A 50 1.23 4.73 -4.51
N THR A 51 2.06 3.69 -4.36
CA THR A 51 1.62 2.32 -4.64
C THR A 51 0.93 1.77 -3.40
N LEU A 52 -0.25 1.19 -3.58
CA LEU A 52 -0.84 0.24 -2.64
C LEU A 52 -0.71 -1.17 -3.21
N ASP A 53 -0.40 -2.12 -2.33
CA ASP A 53 -0.32 -3.54 -2.68
C ASP A 53 -1.70 -4.09 -3.09
N PRO A 54 -1.76 -5.20 -3.84
CA PRO A 54 -3.03 -5.78 -4.28
C PRO A 54 -3.96 -6.10 -3.12
N LEU A 55 -3.47 -6.68 -2.03
CA LEU A 55 -4.27 -7.00 -0.85
C LEU A 55 -4.78 -5.77 -0.07
N ALA A 56 -4.13 -4.61 -0.21
CA ALA A 56 -4.52 -3.40 0.49
C ALA A 56 -5.79 -2.79 -0.11
N GLU A 57 -6.54 -2.05 0.70
CA GLU A 57 -7.73 -1.32 0.28
C GLU A 57 -7.56 0.18 0.62
N GLY A 58 -8.42 1.04 0.08
CA GLY A 58 -8.48 2.43 0.48
C GLY A 58 -7.82 3.41 -0.50
N VAL A 59 -7.35 4.53 0.03
CA VAL A 59 -7.09 5.74 -0.75
C VAL A 59 -5.89 5.60 -1.70
N LEU A 60 -6.16 5.61 -3.01
CA LEU A 60 -5.19 5.70 -4.09
C LEU A 60 -5.34 7.03 -4.85
N PRO A 61 -4.49 8.04 -4.59
CA PRO A 61 -4.53 9.30 -5.34
C PRO A 61 -4.13 9.07 -6.81
N ILE A 62 -5.05 9.33 -7.73
CA ILE A 62 -4.81 9.27 -9.18
C ILE A 62 -4.68 10.68 -9.74
N ALA A 63 -3.52 11.00 -10.29
CA ALA A 63 -3.23 12.29 -10.90
C ALA A 63 -3.59 12.27 -12.40
N LEU A 64 -4.31 13.30 -12.84
CA LEU A 64 -4.74 13.53 -14.22
C LEU A 64 -4.02 14.74 -14.81
N GLY A 65 -3.53 14.60 -16.04
CA GLY A 65 -2.95 15.69 -16.81
C GLY A 65 -1.78 16.36 -16.09
N GLU A 66 -1.85 17.68 -15.92
CA GLU A 66 -0.82 18.50 -15.27
C GLU A 66 -0.58 18.14 -13.81
N ALA A 67 -1.60 17.61 -13.10
CA ALA A 67 -1.44 17.16 -11.71
C ALA A 67 -0.41 16.04 -11.58
N THR A 68 -0.12 15.29 -12.66
CA THR A 68 0.92 14.24 -12.65
C THR A 68 2.31 14.79 -12.35
N LYS A 69 2.55 16.10 -12.56
CA LYS A 69 3.79 16.78 -12.17
C LYS A 69 3.96 16.87 -10.64
N LEU A 70 2.87 16.76 -9.89
CA LEU A 70 2.84 16.82 -8.43
C LEU A 70 2.82 15.44 -7.76
N ALA A 71 2.79 14.35 -8.55
CA ALA A 71 2.73 12.99 -8.02
C ALA A 71 3.88 12.65 -7.06
N GLY A 72 5.08 13.19 -7.31
CA GLY A 72 6.23 13.02 -6.42
C GLY A 72 5.98 13.53 -4.99
N ARG A 73 5.26 14.66 -4.84
CA ARG A 73 4.95 15.23 -3.51
C ARG A 73 4.03 14.34 -2.67
N MET A 74 3.23 13.50 -3.32
CA MET A 74 2.34 12.56 -2.63
C MET A 74 3.10 11.35 -2.07
N LEU A 75 4.26 11.02 -2.65
CA LEU A 75 5.14 9.99 -2.11
C LEU A 75 5.68 10.40 -0.73
N ASP A 76 5.97 11.69 -0.55
CA ASP A 76 6.50 12.26 0.71
C ASP A 76 5.40 12.61 1.73
N ALA A 77 4.12 12.55 1.34
CA ALA A 77 3.02 12.85 2.25
C ALA A 77 2.90 11.80 3.36
N SER A 78 2.46 12.22 4.54
CA SER A 78 2.10 11.29 5.62
C SER A 78 0.92 10.41 5.21
N LYS A 79 0.89 9.19 5.74
CA LYS A 79 -0.08 8.15 5.39
C LYS A 79 -0.58 7.51 6.68
N VAL A 80 -1.86 7.17 6.70
CA VAL A 80 -2.51 6.47 7.81
C VAL A 80 -2.92 5.10 7.30
N TYR A 81 -2.64 4.08 8.09
CA TYR A 81 -2.95 2.69 7.76
C TYR A 81 -3.69 2.05 8.92
N GLU A 82 -4.60 1.17 8.54
CA GLU A 82 -5.26 0.23 9.42
C GLU A 82 -4.91 -1.16 8.92
N PHE A 83 -4.50 -2.04 9.84
CA PHE A 83 -4.10 -3.41 9.51
C PHE A 83 -4.33 -4.34 10.70
N THR A 84 -4.40 -5.63 10.41
CA THR A 84 -4.45 -6.70 11.40
C THR A 84 -3.18 -7.53 11.31
N ILE A 85 -2.61 -7.89 12.46
CA ILE A 85 -1.46 -8.79 12.54
C ILE A 85 -1.94 -10.16 13.05
N GLN A 86 -1.52 -11.22 12.37
CA GLN A 86 -1.64 -12.58 12.89
C GLN A 86 -0.33 -12.99 13.57
N PHE A 87 -0.38 -13.29 14.87
CA PHE A 87 0.78 -13.85 15.56
C PHE A 87 0.90 -15.36 15.34
N GLY A 88 2.14 -15.84 15.19
CA GLY A 88 2.47 -17.26 15.17
C GLY A 88 2.80 -17.87 13.81
N GLU A 89 2.69 -17.09 12.73
CA GLU A 89 3.14 -17.49 11.40
C GLU A 89 3.91 -16.33 10.76
N GLU A 90 5.02 -16.66 10.10
CA GLU A 90 5.78 -15.74 9.25
C GLU A 90 5.68 -16.23 7.80
N THR A 91 5.42 -15.31 6.88
CA THR A 91 5.37 -15.58 5.44
C THR A 91 6.54 -14.88 4.74
N ASP A 92 6.98 -15.43 3.60
CA ASP A 92 8.10 -14.86 2.84
C ASP A 92 7.83 -13.44 2.30
N THR A 93 6.55 -13.08 2.09
CA THR A 93 6.12 -11.74 1.66
C THR A 93 5.75 -10.81 2.81
N LEU A 94 5.75 -11.29 4.06
CA LEU A 94 5.28 -10.58 5.26
C LEU A 94 3.80 -10.14 5.20
N ASP A 95 3.01 -10.81 4.37
CA ASP A 95 1.57 -10.63 4.26
C ASP A 95 0.85 -11.97 4.05
N THR A 96 -0.47 -11.93 3.87
CA THR A 96 -1.30 -13.14 3.72
C THR A 96 -1.21 -13.80 2.33
N GLU A 97 -0.50 -13.20 1.37
CA GLU A 97 -0.36 -13.72 0.00
C GLU A 97 0.86 -14.64 -0.17
N GLY A 98 1.80 -14.65 0.80
CA GLY A 98 3.03 -15.44 0.77
C GLY A 98 2.90 -16.85 1.34
N GLU A 99 3.96 -17.62 1.17
CA GLU A 99 4.07 -18.98 1.73
C GLU A 99 4.60 -18.90 3.17
N VAL A 100 4.06 -19.73 4.07
CA VAL A 100 4.52 -19.77 5.47
C VAL A 100 5.92 -20.36 5.56
N VAL A 101 6.86 -19.57 6.07
CA VAL A 101 8.27 -19.95 6.24
C VAL A 101 8.63 -20.31 7.68
N GLU A 102 7.90 -19.78 8.67
CA GLU A 102 8.10 -20.09 10.09
C GLU A 102 6.75 -20.17 10.84
N ARG A 103 6.71 -21.03 11.87
CA ARG A 103 5.56 -21.16 12.80
C ARG A 103 6.00 -21.12 14.25
N SER A 104 5.14 -20.54 15.09
CA SER A 104 5.31 -20.47 16.54
C SER A 104 3.97 -20.58 17.27
N ASP A 105 3.95 -21.29 18.39
CA ASP A 105 2.79 -21.36 19.29
C ASP A 105 2.66 -20.13 20.19
N ARG A 106 3.62 -19.20 20.15
CA ARG A 106 3.59 -17.99 20.99
C ARG A 106 2.45 -17.05 20.55
N ARG A 107 1.61 -16.65 21.51
CA ARG A 107 0.60 -15.61 21.35
C ARG A 107 0.82 -14.58 22.46
N PRO A 108 1.35 -13.39 22.16
CA PRO A 108 1.60 -12.39 23.18
C PRO A 108 0.26 -11.89 23.76
N PRO A 109 0.15 -11.66 25.08
CA PRO A 109 -1.03 -11.01 25.63
C PRO A 109 -1.11 -9.58 25.10
N MET A 110 -2.32 -9.05 24.93
CA MET A 110 -2.53 -7.71 24.35
C MET A 110 -1.82 -6.60 25.14
N LEU A 111 -1.66 -6.77 26.46
CA LEU A 111 -0.89 -5.83 27.28
C LEU A 111 0.59 -5.77 26.89
N ALA A 112 1.19 -6.91 26.53
CA ALA A 112 2.58 -6.94 26.05
C ALA A 112 2.72 -6.30 24.67
N VAL A 113 1.72 -6.47 23.80
CA VAL A 113 1.67 -5.77 22.50
C VAL A 113 1.54 -4.27 22.70
N ALA A 114 0.65 -3.81 23.59
CA ALA A 114 0.49 -2.39 23.91
C ALA A 114 1.78 -1.77 24.42
N ALA A 115 2.51 -2.47 25.30
CA ALA A 115 3.78 -2.00 25.85
C ALA A 115 4.90 -1.86 24.81
N VAL A 116 4.85 -2.60 23.69
CA VAL A 116 5.89 -2.48 22.66
C VAL A 116 5.65 -1.34 21.67
N LEU A 117 4.42 -0.82 21.54
CA LEU A 117 4.10 0.22 20.54
C LEU A 117 4.95 1.49 20.69
N GLU A 118 5.29 1.86 21.92
CA GLU A 118 6.15 3.03 22.20
C GLU A 118 7.54 2.89 21.57
N HIS A 119 8.07 1.67 21.43
CA HIS A 119 9.36 1.40 20.81
C HIS A 119 9.34 1.63 19.29
N PHE A 120 8.15 1.57 18.68
CA PHE A 120 7.95 1.83 17.26
C PHE A 120 7.49 3.25 16.98
N THR A 121 7.11 4.03 18.00
CA THR A 121 6.60 5.39 17.81
C THR A 121 7.76 6.40 17.81
N GLY A 122 7.76 7.34 16.87
CA GLY A 122 8.85 8.29 16.64
C GLY A 122 9.76 7.91 15.48
N GLU A 123 11.02 8.35 15.52
CA GLU A 123 12.00 8.00 14.50
C GLU A 123 12.61 6.62 14.75
N ILE A 124 12.51 5.73 13.76
CA ILE A 124 13.08 4.39 13.81
C ILE A 124 13.83 4.08 12.52
N GLU A 125 14.74 3.10 12.57
CA GLU A 125 15.30 2.49 11.39
C GLU A 125 14.48 1.26 10.99
N GLN A 126 14.01 1.24 9.76
CA GLN A 126 13.26 0.13 9.20
C GLN A 126 14.06 -0.49 8.05
N LEU A 127 14.23 -1.81 8.09
CA LEU A 127 14.71 -2.58 6.96
C LEU A 127 13.52 -2.86 6.03
N PRO A 128 13.51 -2.35 4.79
CA PRO A 128 12.40 -2.62 3.89
C PRO A 128 12.40 -4.11 3.47
N PRO A 129 11.23 -4.70 3.20
CA PRO A 129 11.14 -6.09 2.77
C PRO A 129 11.77 -6.27 1.38
N THR A 130 12.35 -7.45 1.15
CA THR A 130 12.94 -7.84 -0.13
C THR A 130 11.92 -7.72 -1.28
N TYR A 131 10.66 -8.06 -1.01
CA TYR A 131 9.53 -7.91 -1.93
C TYR A 131 8.95 -6.48 -1.97
N SER A 132 9.79 -5.45 -1.98
CA SER A 132 9.33 -4.05 -2.05
C SER A 132 9.35 -3.49 -3.49
N ALA A 133 8.49 -2.48 -3.75
CA ALA A 133 8.51 -1.70 -4.99
C ALA A 133 9.74 -0.77 -5.11
N LEU A 134 10.65 -0.83 -4.13
CA LEU A 134 11.85 -0.02 -4.07
C LEU A 134 12.74 -0.29 -5.27
N LYS A 135 13.29 0.75 -5.90
CA LYS A 135 14.29 0.57 -6.95
C LYS A 135 15.69 0.53 -6.35
N ILE A 136 16.44 -0.52 -6.68
CA ILE A 136 17.87 -0.67 -6.40
C ILE A 136 18.56 -0.77 -7.76
N ASP A 137 19.52 0.13 -8.02
CA ASP A 137 20.21 0.26 -9.31
C ASP A 137 19.29 0.36 -10.55
N GLY A 138 18.15 1.05 -10.37
CA GLY A 138 17.18 1.32 -11.44
C GLY A 138 16.15 0.21 -11.70
N ARG A 139 16.28 -0.97 -11.07
CA ARG A 139 15.30 -2.09 -11.14
C ARG A 139 14.56 -2.25 -9.82
N ARG A 140 13.31 -2.70 -9.83
CA ARG A 140 12.54 -2.92 -8.59
C ARG A 140 13.10 -4.13 -7.83
N ALA A 141 13.25 -4.01 -6.52
CA ALA A 141 13.76 -5.06 -5.63
C ALA A 141 12.92 -6.34 -5.76
N TYR A 142 11.59 -6.19 -5.81
CA TYR A 142 10.66 -7.28 -6.11
C TYR A 142 10.98 -8.08 -7.39
N ASP A 143 11.30 -7.38 -8.49
CA ASP A 143 11.59 -8.05 -9.77
C ASP A 143 12.90 -8.85 -9.69
N ARG A 144 13.87 -8.38 -8.89
CA ARG A 144 15.16 -9.06 -8.66
C ARG A 144 15.03 -10.24 -7.70
N ALA A 145 14.25 -10.09 -6.63
CA ALA A 145 13.96 -11.14 -5.66
C ALA A 145 13.29 -12.35 -6.35
N ARG A 146 12.32 -12.10 -7.23
CA ARG A 146 11.69 -13.14 -8.06
C ARG A 146 12.63 -13.81 -9.06
N ALA A 147 13.69 -13.11 -9.48
CA ALA A 147 14.72 -13.67 -10.34
C ALA A 147 15.77 -14.50 -9.57
N GLY A 148 15.64 -14.62 -8.24
CA GLY A 148 16.58 -15.34 -7.39
C GLY A 148 17.87 -14.58 -7.08
N GLU A 149 17.91 -13.27 -7.32
CA GLU A 149 19.06 -12.44 -6.98
C GLU A 149 19.02 -12.04 -5.50
N GLU A 150 20.14 -12.17 -4.78
CA GLU A 150 20.29 -11.59 -3.44
C GLU A 150 20.26 -10.07 -3.54
N VAL A 151 19.30 -9.45 -2.85
CA VAL A 151 19.16 -8.00 -2.78
C VAL A 151 19.51 -7.57 -1.36
N GLU A 152 20.66 -6.92 -1.18
CA GLU A 152 21.04 -6.33 0.10
C GLU A 152 20.17 -5.09 0.36
N MET A 153 19.34 -5.17 1.40
CA MET A 153 18.45 -4.08 1.80
C MET A 153 19.19 -3.20 2.81
N THR A 154 19.20 -1.88 2.57
CA THR A 154 19.75 -0.92 3.53
C THR A 154 18.65 -0.39 4.44
N PRO A 155 18.88 -0.31 5.77
CA PRO A 155 17.94 0.33 6.69
C PRO A 155 17.66 1.78 6.29
N ARG A 156 16.44 2.23 6.56
CA ARG A 156 16.00 3.59 6.26
C ARG A 156 15.32 4.19 7.48
N ARG A 157 15.55 5.48 7.69
CA ARG A 157 14.84 6.24 8.73
C ARG A 157 13.41 6.46 8.29
N VAL A 158 12.48 6.10 9.15
CA VAL A 158 11.04 6.39 9.03
C VAL A 158 10.55 7.03 10.32
N THR A 159 9.43 7.75 10.24
CA THR A 159 8.79 8.36 11.41
C THR A 159 7.37 7.82 11.53
N ILE A 160 7.10 7.15 12.65
CA ILE A 160 5.74 6.75 13.03
C ILE A 160 5.20 7.84 13.95
N HIS A 161 4.28 8.65 13.44
CA HIS A 161 3.72 9.78 14.18
C HIS A 161 2.80 9.34 15.32
N GLU A 162 2.02 8.29 15.09
CA GLU A 162 1.08 7.72 16.03
C GLU A 162 0.92 6.23 15.71
N LEU A 163 0.87 5.40 16.75
CA LEU A 163 0.60 3.97 16.65
C LEU A 163 -0.28 3.56 17.83
N SER A 164 -1.47 3.06 17.54
CA SER A 164 -2.45 2.69 18.56
C SER A 164 -3.07 1.34 18.23
N LEU A 165 -3.43 0.60 19.28
CA LEU A 165 -4.27 -0.57 19.16
C LEU A 165 -5.72 -0.13 19.28
N PHE A 166 -6.56 -0.65 18.39
CA PHE A 166 -8.00 -0.57 18.55
C PHE A 166 -8.60 -1.94 18.29
N ARG A 167 -9.76 -2.18 18.89
CA ARG A 167 -10.59 -3.34 18.57
C ARG A 167 -11.61 -2.90 17.55
N ASP A 168 -11.79 -3.75 16.54
CA ASP A 168 -12.88 -3.57 15.62
C ASP A 168 -14.21 -3.79 16.37
N ALA A 169 -15.15 -2.86 16.23
CA ALA A 169 -16.40 -2.87 17.01
C ALA A 169 -17.34 -4.03 16.61
N GLY A 170 -17.00 -4.78 15.57
CA GLY A 170 -17.78 -5.88 15.01
C GLY A 170 -17.42 -7.29 15.52
N GLU A 171 -16.31 -7.47 16.25
CA GLU A 171 -15.92 -8.79 16.76
C GLU A 171 -16.18 -8.89 18.27
N ALA A 172 -17.16 -9.72 18.67
CA ALA A 172 -17.41 -10.00 20.07
C ALA A 172 -16.15 -10.62 20.70
N PRO A 173 -15.78 -10.23 21.94
CA PRO A 173 -14.58 -10.75 22.57
C PRO A 173 -14.64 -12.27 22.65
N LYS A 174 -13.64 -12.95 22.09
CA LYS A 174 -13.43 -14.38 22.36
C LYS A 174 -12.88 -14.49 23.77
N ALA A 175 -13.31 -15.50 24.52
CA ALA A 175 -12.95 -15.68 25.93
C ALA A 175 -11.43 -15.73 26.18
N ALA A 176 -10.63 -16.03 25.16
CA ALA A 176 -9.17 -16.06 25.19
C ALA A 176 -8.52 -14.66 25.23
N ASP A 177 -9.24 -13.59 24.90
CA ASP A 177 -8.66 -12.23 24.84
C ASP A 177 -8.67 -11.51 26.21
N LEU A 178 -9.16 -12.18 27.26
CA LEU A 178 -9.33 -11.62 28.61
C LEU A 178 -8.37 -12.25 29.65
N THR A 179 -7.47 -13.12 29.22
CA THR A 179 -6.49 -13.82 30.07
C THR A 179 -5.13 -13.83 29.42
#